data_AF-A0A5C6QW82-F1
#
_entry.id   AF-A0A5C6QW82-F1
#
_cell.length_a   1.000
_cell.length_b   1.000
_cell.length_c   1.000
_cell.angle_alpha   90.00
_cell.angle_beta   90.00
_cell.angle_gamma   90.00
#
_symmetry.space_group_name_H-M   'P 1'
#
loop_
_entity.id
_entity.type
_entity.pdbx_description
1 polymer ?
#
loop_
_entity_poly.entity_id
_entity_poly.type
_entity_poly.pdbx_seq_one_letter_code
_entity_poly.pdbx_strand_id
1 'polypeptide(L)'
;MKTSWYREPWAWFVFILPFTVVVAGIATFIIANTNPDTLVVGDYYKKGKAINLELGKIKQAQKLGMSFGLKLVDDQLIIRPTGIEKEFPLLNVNFYHPTLADRDFSLVLTPNGNGNFTHLFEADENVAGKWQVTITPFENHWKIQAVITLPQSDFIAIAPDTAQAN
;
A
#
# COMPACT_ATOMS: atom_id res chain seq x y z
N MET A 1 -46.10 52.96 42.68
CA MET A 1 -44.90 52.12 42.90
C MET A 1 -44.63 51.34 41.61
N LYS A 2 -43.40 51.37 41.07
CA LYS A 2 -43.04 50.54 39.90
C LYS A 2 -42.75 49.12 40.39
N THR A 3 -43.61 48.17 40.06
CA THR A 3 -43.38 46.76 40.35
C THR A 3 -42.23 46.26 39.47
N SER A 4 -41.26 45.57 40.07
CA SER A 4 -40.12 45.04 39.32
C SER A 4 -40.52 43.78 38.56
N TRP A 5 -40.18 43.74 37.27
CA TRP A 5 -40.57 42.71 36.32
C TRP A 5 -40.23 41.27 36.75
N TYR A 6 -39.14 41.07 37.51
CA TYR A 6 -38.69 39.74 37.96
C TYR A 6 -39.59 39.12 39.05
N ARG A 7 -40.48 39.90 39.67
CA ARG A 7 -41.41 39.41 40.72
C ARG A 7 -42.69 38.80 40.13
N GLU A 8 -42.91 39.02 38.84
CA GLU A 8 -44.11 38.58 38.15
C GLU A 8 -43.90 37.19 37.50
N PRO A 9 -44.68 36.16 37.88
CA PRO A 9 -44.49 34.80 37.37
C PRO A 9 -44.55 34.68 35.84
N TRP A 10 -45.36 35.52 35.18
CA TRP A 10 -45.51 35.53 33.72
C TRP A 10 -44.28 36.04 32.98
N ALA A 11 -43.46 36.91 33.59
CA ALA A 11 -42.23 37.37 32.97
C ALA A 11 -41.24 36.21 32.78
N TRP A 12 -41.21 35.26 33.73
CA TRP A 12 -40.36 34.07 33.64
C TRP A 12 -40.78 33.11 32.53
N PHE A 13 -42.07 33.01 32.20
CA PHE A 13 -42.54 32.19 31.05
C PHE A 13 -41.96 32.67 29.71
N VAL A 14 -41.77 33.98 29.55
CA VAL A 14 -41.16 34.57 28.35
C VAL A 14 -39.70 34.16 28.19
N PHE A 15 -38.98 33.93 29.29
CA PHE A 15 -37.56 33.54 29.28
C PHE A 15 -37.34 32.03 29.30
N ILE A 16 -38.21 31.27 29.99
CA ILE A 16 -38.08 29.81 30.11
C ILE A 16 -38.27 29.13 28.76
N LEU A 17 -39.24 29.57 27.95
CA LEU A 17 -39.48 28.99 26.63
C LEU A 17 -38.25 29.07 25.70
N PRO A 18 -37.66 30.26 25.42
CA PRO A 18 -36.45 30.32 24.60
C PRO A 18 -35.25 29.63 25.25
N PHE A 19 -35.13 29.67 26.59
CA PHE A 19 -34.05 28.98 27.29
C PHE A 19 -34.11 27.47 27.11
N THR A 20 -35.29 26.85 27.19
CA THR A 20 -35.46 25.41 26.96
C THR A 20 -35.09 25.00 25.54
N VAL A 21 -35.41 25.83 24.53
CA VAL A 21 -35.01 25.57 23.14
C VAL A 21 -33.50 25.62 22.96
N VAL A 22 -32.81 26.57 23.58
CA VAL A 22 -31.34 26.65 23.55
C VAL A 22 -30.71 25.40 24.18
N VAL A 23 -31.20 24.99 25.35
CA VAL A 23 -30.70 23.78 26.04
C VAL A 23 -30.95 22.52 25.21
N ALA A 24 -32.15 22.38 24.62
CA ALA A 24 -32.48 21.25 23.75
C ALA A 24 -31.62 21.23 22.48
N GLY A 25 -31.34 22.39 21.87
CA GLY A 25 -30.47 22.52 20.71
C GLY A 25 -29.02 22.12 21.01
N ILE A 26 -28.48 22.56 22.15
CA ILE A 26 -27.15 22.17 22.62
C ILE A 26 -27.10 20.66 22.90
N ALA A 27 -28.10 20.11 23.59
CA ALA A 27 -28.18 18.67 23.84
C ALA A 27 -28.23 17.87 22.53
N THR A 28 -29.02 18.32 21.55
CA THR A 28 -29.12 17.69 20.22
C THR A 28 -27.80 17.77 19.47
N PHE A 29 -27.10 18.92 19.54
CA PHE A 29 -25.78 19.08 18.95
C PHE A 29 -24.76 18.15 19.59
N ILE A 30 -24.77 18.02 20.92
CA ILE A 30 -23.91 17.08 21.64
C ILE A 30 -24.23 15.65 21.19
N ILE A 31 -25.50 15.23 21.17
CA ILE A 31 -25.91 13.89 20.73
C ILE A 31 -25.44 13.61 19.30
N ALA A 32 -25.66 14.55 18.38
CA ALA A 32 -25.23 14.43 16.99
C ALA A 32 -23.72 14.30 16.82
N ASN A 33 -22.93 14.90 17.73
CA ASN A 33 -21.47 14.87 17.67
C ASN A 33 -20.83 13.78 18.55
N THR A 34 -21.60 13.11 19.43
CA THR A 34 -21.06 12.12 20.39
C THR A 34 -20.93 10.72 19.79
N ASN A 35 -21.49 10.46 18.61
CA ASN A 35 -21.19 9.25 17.83
C ASN A 35 -21.28 9.58 16.34
N PRO A 36 -20.22 10.12 15.70
CA PRO A 36 -20.15 10.01 14.25
C PRO A 36 -20.12 8.51 13.95
N ASP A 37 -21.13 8.00 13.25
CA ASP A 37 -21.00 6.72 12.57
C ASP A 37 -19.64 6.77 11.87
N THR A 38 -18.73 5.87 12.23
CA THR A 38 -17.44 5.79 11.57
C THR A 38 -17.76 5.65 10.09
N LEU A 39 -17.51 6.70 9.31
CA LEU A 39 -17.73 6.68 7.88
C LEU A 39 -16.76 5.64 7.31
N VAL A 40 -17.22 4.40 7.23
CA VAL A 40 -16.54 3.27 6.59
C VAL A 40 -16.11 3.67 5.17
N VAL A 41 -16.77 4.65 4.56
CA VAL A 41 -16.46 5.24 3.26
C VAL A 41 -15.08 5.92 3.19
N GLY A 42 -14.62 6.60 4.25
CA GLY A 42 -13.36 7.36 4.23
C GLY A 42 -12.12 6.47 4.05
N ASP A 43 -12.09 5.34 4.77
CA ASP A 43 -11.01 4.37 4.67
C ASP A 43 -11.12 3.50 3.42
N TYR A 44 -12.32 3.20 2.92
CA TYR A 44 -12.51 2.52 1.63
C TYR A 44 -12.09 3.37 0.43
N TYR A 45 -12.35 4.69 0.41
CA TYR A 45 -11.94 5.56 -0.70
C TYR A 45 -10.42 5.71 -0.77
N LYS A 46 -9.75 5.83 0.39
CA LYS A 46 -8.29 5.84 0.48
C LYS A 46 -7.69 4.50 0.04
N LYS A 47 -8.29 3.37 0.44
CA LYS A 47 -7.87 2.02 -0.01
C LYS A 47 -8.03 1.85 -1.52
N GLY A 48 -9.16 2.24 -2.09
CA GLY A 48 -9.40 2.16 -3.54
C GLY A 48 -8.43 3.02 -4.37
N LYS A 49 -8.07 4.21 -3.87
CA LYS A 49 -7.04 5.06 -4.51
C LYS A 49 -5.65 4.43 -4.47
N ALA A 50 -5.27 3.82 -3.35
CA ALA A 50 -3.98 3.15 -3.21
C ALA A 50 -3.87 1.92 -4.13
N ILE A 51 -4.93 1.11 -4.24
CA ILE A 51 -4.99 -0.04 -5.16
C ILE A 51 -4.85 0.44 -6.61
N ASN A 52 -5.56 1.50 -7.02
CA ASN A 52 -5.45 2.04 -8.37
C ASN A 52 -4.04 2.55 -8.70
N LEU A 53 -3.32 3.11 -7.71
CA LEU A 53 -1.95 3.55 -7.88
C LEU A 53 -1.01 2.35 -8.13
N GLU A 54 -1.13 1.30 -7.33
CA GLU A 54 -0.33 0.07 -7.50
C GLU A 54 -0.63 -0.65 -8.82
N LEU A 55 -1.91 -0.76 -9.20
CA LEU A 55 -2.31 -1.26 -10.52
C LEU A 55 -1.78 -0.40 -11.66
N GLY A 56 -1.70 0.92 -11.45
CA GLY A 56 -1.09 1.86 -12.39
C GLY A 56 0.38 1.54 -12.67
N LYS A 57 1.15 1.20 -11.63
CA LYS A 57 2.57 0.81 -11.75
C LYS A 57 2.75 -0.49 -12.54
N ILE A 58 1.89 -1.47 -12.32
CA ILE A 58 1.92 -2.75 -13.05
C ILE A 58 1.56 -2.53 -14.52
N LYS A 59 0.50 -1.74 -14.79
CA LYS A 59 0.12 -1.36 -16.16
C LYS A 59 1.23 -0.59 -16.87
N GLN A 60 1.99 0.24 -16.14
CA GLN A 60 3.14 0.93 -16.71
C GLN A 60 4.24 -0.04 -17.12
N ALA A 61 4.54 -1.05 -16.30
CA ALA A 61 5.47 -2.13 -16.67
C ALA A 61 4.98 -2.90 -17.91
N GLN A 62 3.68 -3.19 -18.02
CA GLN A 62 3.09 -3.83 -19.22
C GLN A 62 3.25 -2.97 -20.47
N LYS A 63 2.94 -1.66 -20.39
CA LYS A 63 3.05 -0.72 -21.51
C LYS A 63 4.48 -0.61 -22.03
N LEU A 64 5.46 -0.66 -21.13
CA LEU A 64 6.88 -0.62 -21.46
C LEU A 64 7.43 -1.99 -21.88
N GLY A 65 6.59 -3.02 -21.94
CA GLY A 65 6.97 -4.36 -22.38
C GLY A 65 8.05 -4.99 -21.50
N MET A 66 8.09 -4.66 -20.22
CA MET A 66 9.10 -5.17 -19.30
C MET A 66 8.85 -6.64 -18.98
N SER A 67 9.93 -7.41 -18.88
CA SER A 67 9.91 -8.79 -18.39
C SER A 67 11.32 -9.14 -17.93
N PHE A 68 11.40 -10.02 -16.95
CA PHE A 68 12.66 -10.51 -16.41
C PHE A 68 12.67 -12.04 -16.38
N GLY A 69 13.85 -12.63 -16.51
CA GLY A 69 14.12 -14.01 -16.13
C GLY A 69 14.84 -14.01 -14.80
N LEU A 70 14.39 -14.81 -13.83
CA LEU A 70 15.05 -14.99 -12.55
C LEU A 70 15.54 -16.43 -12.42
N LYS A 71 16.76 -16.58 -11.92
CA LYS A 71 17.41 -17.87 -11.65
C LYS A 71 18.23 -17.76 -10.36
N LEU A 72 18.25 -18.81 -9.55
CA LEU A 72 19.13 -18.94 -8.39
C LEU A 72 19.83 -20.30 -8.44
N VAL A 73 21.14 -20.28 -8.67
CA VAL A 73 22.00 -21.46 -8.74
C VAL A 73 23.29 -21.19 -7.99
N ASP A 74 23.80 -22.16 -7.24
CA ASP A 74 25.06 -22.03 -6.49
C ASP A 74 25.14 -20.73 -5.66
N ASP A 75 24.07 -20.42 -4.93
CA ASP A 75 23.90 -19.20 -4.11
C ASP A 75 23.97 -17.87 -4.88
N GLN A 76 24.04 -17.92 -6.21
CA GLN A 76 24.04 -16.76 -7.09
C GLN A 76 22.66 -16.53 -7.69
N LEU A 77 22.04 -15.42 -7.29
CA LEU A 77 20.84 -14.88 -7.92
C LEU A 77 21.23 -14.15 -9.21
N ILE A 78 20.56 -14.49 -10.30
CA ILE A 78 20.69 -13.83 -11.60
C ILE A 78 19.30 -13.38 -12.05
N ILE A 79 19.16 -12.08 -12.26
CA ILE A 79 17.97 -11.47 -12.85
C ILE A 79 18.38 -10.86 -14.18
N ARG A 80 17.76 -11.33 -15.26
CA ARG A 80 18.05 -10.91 -16.63
C ARG A 80 16.84 -10.20 -17.23
N PRO A 81 16.99 -9.00 -17.80
CA PRO A 81 15.95 -8.41 -18.62
C PRO A 81 15.65 -9.26 -19.86
N THR A 82 14.39 -9.64 -20.05
CA THR A 82 13.90 -10.44 -21.19
C THR A 82 12.85 -9.72 -22.03
N GLY A 83 12.36 -8.56 -21.55
CA GLY A 83 11.36 -7.73 -22.22
C GLY A 83 11.90 -6.90 -23.38
N ILE A 84 11.06 -5.94 -23.81
CA ILE A 84 11.41 -4.92 -24.81
C ILE A 84 12.41 -3.93 -24.20
N GLU A 85 12.05 -3.36 -23.05
CA GLU A 85 12.96 -2.56 -22.23
C GLU A 85 13.97 -3.46 -21.53
N LYS A 86 15.25 -3.13 -21.66
CA LYS A 86 16.37 -3.96 -21.18
C LYS A 86 17.41 -3.18 -20.40
N GLU A 87 17.40 -1.87 -20.47
CA GLU A 87 18.38 -1.01 -19.81
C GLU A 87 17.76 -0.46 -18.53
N PHE A 88 18.29 -0.89 -17.39
CA PHE A 88 17.88 -0.39 -16.09
C PHE A 88 19.12 -0.03 -15.27
N PRO A 89 19.21 1.19 -14.71
CA PRO A 89 20.39 1.59 -13.94
C PRO A 89 20.45 0.90 -12.58
N LEU A 90 19.29 0.61 -11.98
CA LEU A 90 19.17 0.04 -10.65
C LEU A 90 17.80 -0.62 -10.49
N LEU A 91 17.78 -1.80 -9.86
CA LEU A 91 16.57 -2.54 -9.51
C LEU A 91 16.51 -2.76 -8.00
N ASN A 92 15.37 -2.41 -7.40
CA ASN A 92 14.99 -2.82 -6.05
C ASN A 92 14.19 -4.12 -6.17
N VAL A 93 14.68 -5.19 -5.55
CA VAL A 93 14.07 -6.52 -5.59
C VAL A 93 13.72 -6.92 -4.16
N ASN A 94 12.42 -7.02 -3.88
CA ASN A 94 11.92 -7.39 -2.57
C ASN A 94 11.37 -8.82 -2.60
N PHE A 95 11.74 -9.62 -1.61
CA PHE A 95 11.29 -10.98 -1.42
C PHE A 95 10.44 -11.03 -0.15
N TYR A 96 9.15 -11.35 -0.31
CA TYR A 96 8.22 -11.48 0.80
C TYR A 96 7.89 -12.96 1.03
N HIS A 97 8.12 -13.43 2.25
CA HIS A 97 7.77 -14.78 2.68
C HIS A 97 6.24 -14.87 2.91
N PRO A 98 5.57 -15.97 2.51
CA PRO A 98 4.12 -16.08 2.62
C PRO A 98 3.55 -15.94 4.05
N THR A 99 4.34 -16.24 5.08
CA THR A 99 3.87 -16.33 6.47
C THR A 99 4.79 -15.71 7.53
N LEU A 100 6.05 -15.40 7.19
CA LEU A 100 7.08 -15.04 8.18
C LEU A 100 7.74 -13.73 7.77
N ALA A 101 7.23 -12.61 8.26
CA ALA A 101 7.74 -11.29 7.90
C ALA A 101 9.24 -11.11 8.26
N ASP A 102 9.73 -11.78 9.30
CA ASP A 102 11.15 -11.74 9.69
C ASP A 102 12.09 -12.40 8.67
N ARG A 103 11.54 -13.14 7.69
CA ARG A 103 12.30 -13.71 6.57
C ARG A 103 12.28 -12.82 5.33
N ASP A 104 11.51 -11.73 5.34
CA ASP A 104 11.45 -10.82 4.21
C ASP A 104 12.78 -10.09 4.05
N PHE A 105 13.24 -9.94 2.81
CA PHE A 105 14.49 -9.25 2.52
C PHE A 105 14.42 -8.47 1.21
N SER A 106 15.33 -7.51 1.07
CA SER A 106 15.39 -6.59 -0.06
C SER A 106 16.80 -6.52 -0.61
N LEU A 107 16.93 -6.56 -1.93
CA LEU A 107 18.19 -6.43 -2.65
C LEU A 107 18.14 -5.18 -3.53
N VAL A 108 19.21 -4.40 -3.53
CA VAL A 108 19.41 -3.28 -4.45
C VAL A 108 20.50 -3.70 -5.42
N LEU A 109 20.14 -3.87 -6.69
CA LEU A 109 21.00 -4.46 -7.71
C LEU A 109 21.32 -3.45 -8.81
N THR A 110 22.59 -3.39 -9.20
CA THR A 110 23.05 -2.67 -10.39
C THR A 110 23.39 -3.65 -11.51
N PRO A 111 23.26 -3.26 -12.79
CA PRO A 111 23.59 -4.15 -13.90
C PRO A 111 25.10 -4.42 -13.93
N ASN A 112 25.46 -5.65 -14.27
CA ASN A 112 26.83 -6.02 -14.60
C ASN A 112 27.15 -5.69 -16.07
N GLY A 113 28.37 -6.00 -16.52
CA GLY A 113 28.81 -5.71 -17.90
C GLY A 113 27.97 -6.37 -19.01
N ASN A 114 27.13 -7.37 -18.68
CA ASN A 114 26.23 -8.04 -19.61
C ASN A 114 24.76 -7.56 -19.48
N GLY A 115 24.50 -6.53 -18.67
CA GLY A 115 23.15 -6.02 -18.39
C GLY A 115 22.31 -6.91 -17.46
N ASN A 116 22.93 -7.92 -16.83
CA ASN A 116 22.26 -8.77 -15.84
C ASN A 116 22.47 -8.21 -14.43
N PHE A 117 21.51 -8.46 -13.56
CA PHE A 117 21.55 -8.07 -12.16
C PHE A 117 21.89 -9.31 -11.35
N THR A 118 22.96 -9.24 -10.55
CA THR A 118 23.48 -10.42 -9.85
C THR A 118 23.70 -10.13 -8.38
N HIS A 119 23.40 -11.11 -7.54
CA HIS A 119 23.68 -11.09 -6.11
C HIS A 119 24.21 -12.47 -5.69
N LEU A 120 25.15 -12.49 -4.74
CA LEU A 120 25.68 -13.72 -4.16
C LEU A 120 25.25 -13.75 -2.71
N PHE A 121 24.49 -14.77 -2.33
CA PHE A 121 24.09 -15.00 -0.95
C PHE A 121 25.24 -15.63 -0.16
N GLU A 122 25.28 -15.37 1.14
CA GLU A 122 26.23 -16.05 2.03
C GLU A 122 25.77 -17.50 2.30
N ALA A 123 26.71 -18.40 2.62
CA ALA A 123 26.43 -19.84 2.71
C ALA A 123 25.46 -20.22 3.85
N ASP A 124 25.24 -19.32 4.81
CA ASP A 124 24.30 -19.47 5.92
C ASP A 124 22.93 -18.81 5.65
N GLU A 125 22.78 -18.04 4.56
CA GLU A 125 21.53 -17.41 4.16
C GLU A 125 20.60 -18.42 3.46
N ASN A 126 19.71 -19.02 4.24
CA ASN A 126 18.72 -19.95 3.69
C ASN A 126 17.55 -19.20 3.01
N VAL A 127 17.68 -19.02 1.70
CA VAL A 127 16.65 -18.43 0.81
C VAL A 127 15.73 -19.46 0.15
N ALA A 128 15.80 -20.73 0.57
CA ALA A 128 14.93 -21.78 0.01
C ALA A 128 13.47 -21.59 0.48
N GLY A 129 12.53 -21.78 -0.44
CA GLY A 129 11.11 -21.68 -0.16
C GLY A 129 10.31 -20.91 -1.21
N LYS A 130 9.05 -20.66 -0.87
CA LYS A 130 8.12 -19.88 -1.72
C LYS A 130 8.23 -18.41 -1.36
N TRP A 131 8.27 -17.54 -2.36
CA TRP A 131 8.43 -16.10 -2.19
C TRP A 131 7.50 -15.33 -3.12
N GLN A 132 6.95 -14.22 -2.64
CA GLN A 132 6.41 -13.19 -3.50
C GLN A 132 7.51 -12.18 -3.79
N VAL A 133 7.95 -12.13 -5.04
CA VAL A 133 9.02 -11.25 -5.50
C VAL A 133 8.42 -10.02 -6.15
N THR A 134 8.95 -8.85 -5.79
CA THR A 134 8.61 -7.58 -6.42
C THR A 134 9.86 -6.92 -6.97
N ILE A 135 9.83 -6.54 -8.25
CA ILE A 135 10.89 -5.79 -8.92
C ILE A 135 10.37 -4.38 -9.19
N THR A 136 11.09 -3.38 -8.69
CA THR A 136 10.81 -1.96 -8.92
C THR A 136 12.08 -1.21 -9.30
N PRO A 137 11.97 -0.07 -10.00
CA PRO A 137 13.07 0.84 -10.23
C PRO A 137 13.30 1.70 -8.98
N PHE A 138 14.42 2.43 -8.96
CA PHE A 138 14.69 3.42 -7.92
C PHE A 138 13.56 4.43 -7.72
N GLU A 139 12.98 4.94 -8.82
CA GLU A 139 11.92 5.96 -8.81
C GLU A 139 10.51 5.41 -8.48
N ASN A 140 10.36 4.09 -8.30
CA ASN A 140 9.09 3.43 -7.93
C ASN A 140 7.88 3.71 -8.86
N HIS A 141 8.14 4.09 -10.12
CA HIS A 141 7.13 4.45 -11.13
C HIS A 141 6.54 3.25 -11.91
N TRP A 142 7.15 2.07 -11.82
CA TRP A 142 6.60 0.80 -12.33
C TRP A 142 6.89 -0.34 -11.35
N LYS A 143 6.15 -1.44 -11.48
CA LYS A 143 6.28 -2.60 -10.59
C LYS A 143 5.96 -3.88 -11.35
N ILE A 144 6.75 -4.92 -11.12
CA ILE A 144 6.44 -6.29 -11.52
C ILE A 144 6.40 -7.13 -10.25
N GLN A 145 5.43 -8.03 -10.14
CA GLN A 145 5.39 -9.00 -9.06
C GLN A 145 5.15 -10.40 -9.61
N ALA A 146 5.72 -11.40 -8.95
CA ALA A 146 5.45 -12.80 -9.23
C ALA A 146 5.67 -13.64 -7.97
N VAL A 147 4.98 -14.77 -7.90
CA VAL A 147 5.22 -15.78 -6.87
C VAL A 147 6.13 -16.86 -7.44
N ILE A 148 7.26 -17.10 -6.80
CA ILE A 148 8.26 -18.08 -7.23
C ILE A 148 8.63 -19.03 -6.09
N THR A 149 9.33 -20.11 -6.42
CA THR A 149 9.94 -21.03 -5.44
C THR A 149 11.43 -21.11 -5.72
N LEU A 150 12.24 -20.95 -4.69
CA LEU A 150 13.70 -20.98 -4.73
C LEU A 150 14.23 -22.21 -3.96
N PRO A 151 15.42 -22.75 -4.32
CA PRO A 151 16.26 -22.36 -5.45
C PRO A 151 15.68 -22.84 -6.78
N GLN A 152 16.10 -22.19 -7.88
CA GLN A 152 15.59 -22.49 -9.20
C GLN A 152 16.71 -22.43 -10.23
N SER A 153 17.10 -23.60 -10.74
CA SER A 153 18.27 -23.75 -11.62
C SER A 153 18.05 -23.24 -13.04
N ASP A 154 16.81 -23.18 -13.50
CA ASP A 154 16.44 -22.59 -14.79
C ASP A 154 15.96 -21.15 -14.62
N PHE A 155 15.71 -20.43 -15.73
CA PHE A 155 15.10 -19.10 -15.66
C PHE A 155 13.57 -19.22 -15.57
N ILE A 156 12.95 -18.76 -14.47
CA ILE A 156 11.50 -18.46 -14.45
C ILE A 156 11.29 -17.08 -15.09
N ALA A 157 10.35 -17.00 -16.01
CA ALA A 157 9.88 -15.74 -16.56
C ALA A 157 8.99 -15.01 -15.53
N ILE A 158 9.31 -13.75 -15.27
CA ILE A 158 8.57 -12.83 -14.42
C ILE A 158 8.12 -11.66 -15.30
N ALA A 159 6.81 -11.60 -15.55
CA ALA A 159 6.18 -10.58 -16.38
C ALA A 159 5.09 -9.85 -15.58
N PRO A 160 4.79 -8.59 -15.91
CA PRO A 160 3.77 -7.83 -15.22
C PRO A 160 2.36 -8.39 -15.50
N ASP A 161 1.72 -8.87 -14.44
CA ASP A 161 0.36 -9.40 -14.47
C ASP A 161 -0.57 -8.58 -13.56
N THR A 162 -1.59 -7.97 -14.16
CA THR A 162 -2.62 -7.22 -13.42
C THR A 162 -3.58 -8.12 -12.65
N ALA A 163 -3.68 -9.42 -12.97
CA ALA A 163 -4.56 -10.35 -12.27
C ALA A 163 -4.01 -10.74 -10.88
N GLN A 164 -2.69 -10.70 -10.69
CA GLN A 164 -2.04 -11.01 -9.40
C GLN A 164 -2.15 -9.90 -8.36
N ALA A 165 -2.62 -8.71 -8.75
CA ALA A 165 -2.70 -7.53 -7.90
C ALA A 165 -4.06 -7.38 -7.16
N ASN A 166 -4.97 -8.34 -7.35
CA ASN A 166 -6.29 -8.39 -6.70
C ASN A 166 -6.31 -9.39 -5.53
#